data_AF-A0A5M9Z2K6-F1
#
_entry.id   AF-A0A5M9Z2K6-F1
#
_cell.length_a   1.000
_cell.length_b   1.000
_cell.length_c   1.000
_cell.angle_alpha   90.00
_cell.angle_beta   90.00
_cell.angle_gamma   90.00
#
_symmetry.space_group_name_H-M   'P 1'
#
loop_
_entity.id
_entity.type
_entity.pdbx_description
1 polymer ?
#
loop_
_entity_poly.entity_id
_entity_poly.type
_entity_poly.pdbx_seq_one_letter_code
_entity_poly.pdbx_strand_id
1 'polypeptide(L)'
;MTEPNYAELEAKNSHLDKNKPYPLSGMLVIDFTHVLSAPTCTRMLADSGARVIHIERKTGDDTRHMGPYIADGSSEYFRICNAGKESIALDLKDPKDHALVEKMISKADVVVENFRPGIMTRLGFDPEEMVKKYPKLIFASISGFGQYGPWSKQAAYDTIVQALSGLMDSTGTPDGKPTRVSLSKCYSNIK
;
A
#
# COMPACT_ATOMS: atom_id res chain seq x y z
N MET A 1 39.30 -4.66 -13.38
CA MET A 1 38.10 -4.29 -14.16
C MET A 1 37.82 -2.84 -13.88
N THR A 2 37.79 -1.99 -14.90
CA THR A 2 37.37 -0.58 -14.78
C THR A 2 35.85 -0.53 -14.64
N GLU A 3 35.33 0.38 -13.81
CA GLU A 3 33.89 0.56 -13.70
C GLU A 3 33.25 0.94 -15.05
N PRO A 4 32.03 0.48 -15.35
CA PRO A 4 31.33 0.85 -16.57
C PRO A 4 30.99 2.34 -16.61
N ASN A 5 30.98 2.93 -17.81
CA ASN A 5 30.45 4.27 -18.01
C ASN A 5 28.91 4.25 -17.98
N TYR A 6 28.33 4.45 -16.79
CA TYR A 6 26.88 4.41 -16.60
C TYR A 6 26.12 5.44 -17.45
N ALA A 7 26.69 6.62 -17.69
CA ALA A 7 26.05 7.64 -18.51
C ALA A 7 25.90 7.20 -19.98
N GLU A 8 26.90 6.50 -20.51
CA GLU A 8 26.85 5.93 -21.86
C GLU A 8 25.85 4.76 -21.95
N LEU A 9 25.80 3.92 -20.91
CA LEU A 9 24.82 2.82 -20.80
C LEU A 9 23.39 3.35 -20.70
N GLU A 10 23.15 4.42 -19.93
CA GLU A 10 21.87 5.12 -19.85
C GLU A 10 21.47 5.69 -21.20
N ALA A 11 22.38 6.40 -21.89
CA ALA A 11 22.10 7.01 -23.19
C ALA A 11 21.77 5.99 -24.29
N LYS A 12 22.37 4.80 -24.23
CA LYS A 12 22.12 3.71 -25.20
C LYS A 12 20.89 2.88 -24.87
N ASN A 13 20.38 2.95 -23.65
CA ASN A 13 19.23 2.17 -23.22
C ASN A 13 17.94 2.99 -23.37
N SER A 14 17.17 2.69 -24.41
CA SER A 14 15.89 3.35 -24.66
C SER A 14 14.89 3.19 -23.50
N HIS A 15 15.04 2.18 -22.63
CA HIS A 15 14.20 2.03 -21.44
C HIS A 15 14.57 2.99 -20.29
N LEU A 16 15.75 3.63 -20.34
CA LEU A 16 16.22 4.60 -19.35
C LEU A 16 16.06 6.06 -19.83
N ASP A 17 15.29 6.28 -20.89
CA ASP A 17 14.98 7.63 -21.39
C ASP A 17 14.15 8.41 -20.37
N LYS A 18 14.78 9.42 -19.78
CA LYS A 18 14.22 10.31 -18.75
C LYS A 18 13.07 11.18 -19.26
N ASN A 19 12.90 11.28 -20.59
CA ASN A 19 11.81 12.06 -21.20
C ASN A 19 10.56 11.22 -21.49
N LYS A 20 10.59 9.90 -21.26
CA LYS A 20 9.40 9.06 -21.42
C LYS A 20 8.39 9.37 -20.32
N PRO A 21 7.09 9.45 -20.65
CA PRO A 21 6.06 9.55 -19.62
C PRO A 21 6.11 8.31 -18.75
N TYR A 22 5.88 8.50 -17.45
CA TYR A 22 5.76 7.39 -16.51
C TYR A 22 4.60 6.46 -16.93
N PRO A 23 4.70 5.14 -16.69
CA PRO A 23 3.74 4.17 -17.21
C PRO A 23 2.30 4.34 -16.69
N LEU A 24 2.12 4.92 -15.49
CA LEU A 24 0.81 5.19 -14.90
C LEU A 24 0.46 6.69 -14.90
N SER A 25 1.13 7.48 -15.74
CA SER A 25 0.83 8.92 -15.88
C SER A 25 -0.64 9.14 -16.20
N GLY A 26 -1.29 10.02 -15.44
CA GLY A 26 -2.70 10.38 -15.62
C GLY A 26 -3.68 9.49 -14.87
N MET A 27 -3.23 8.40 -14.23
CA MET A 27 -4.09 7.59 -13.37
C MET A 27 -4.32 8.25 -12.00
N LEU A 28 -5.54 8.12 -11.48
CA LEU A 28 -5.91 8.53 -10.12
C LEU A 28 -6.11 7.30 -9.23
N VAL A 29 -5.38 7.27 -8.12
CA VAL A 29 -5.47 6.23 -7.09
C VAL A 29 -5.97 6.84 -5.78
N ILE A 30 -7.00 6.24 -5.19
CA ILE A 30 -7.48 6.57 -3.84
C ILE A 30 -6.97 5.50 -2.87
N ASP A 31 -6.19 5.94 -1.90
CA ASP A 31 -5.41 5.08 -1.02
C ASP A 31 -5.94 5.15 0.42
N PHE A 32 -6.70 4.14 0.84
CA PHE A 32 -7.18 3.95 2.23
C PHE A 32 -6.23 3.08 3.06
N THR A 33 -5.04 2.80 2.55
CA THR A 33 -4.17 1.81 3.15
C THR A 33 -3.48 2.34 4.39
N HIS A 34 -3.01 1.45 5.26
CA HIS A 34 -2.21 1.85 6.42
C HIS A 34 -1.10 0.86 6.76
N VAL A 35 -0.15 1.31 7.58
CA VAL A 35 1.00 0.52 8.08
C VAL A 35 2.09 0.31 7.03
N LEU A 36 2.12 -0.82 6.31
CA LEU A 36 3.30 -1.15 5.50
C LEU A 36 2.98 -1.81 4.17
N SER A 37 2.28 -2.95 4.17
CA SER A 37 2.17 -3.78 2.97
C SER A 37 1.48 -3.06 1.81
N ALA A 38 0.29 -2.54 2.07
CA ALA A 38 -0.51 -1.85 1.08
C ALA A 38 -0.04 -0.41 0.80
N PRO A 39 0.46 0.38 1.78
CA PRO A 39 1.12 1.65 1.48
C PRO A 39 2.33 1.51 0.55
N THR A 40 3.09 0.41 0.67
CA THR A 40 4.22 0.11 -0.23
C THR A 40 3.73 -0.14 -1.66
N CYS A 41 2.61 -0.85 -1.83
CA CYS A 41 1.99 -1.05 -3.15
C CYS A 41 1.59 0.29 -3.79
N THR A 42 0.85 1.13 -3.07
CA THR A 42 0.41 2.43 -3.60
C THR A 42 1.57 3.41 -3.77
N ARG A 43 2.65 3.28 -3.00
CA ARG A 43 3.90 4.01 -3.24
C ARG A 43 4.53 3.65 -4.58
N MET A 44 4.58 2.36 -4.93
CA MET A 44 5.08 1.93 -6.24
C MET A 44 4.21 2.49 -7.38
N LEU A 45 2.91 2.64 -7.18
CA LEU A 45 2.03 3.30 -8.16
C LEU A 45 2.37 4.79 -8.32
N ALA A 46 2.63 5.50 -7.22
CA ALA A 46 3.07 6.89 -7.24
C ALA A 46 4.44 7.05 -7.94
N ASP A 47 5.42 6.21 -7.60
CA ASP A 47 6.74 6.19 -8.25
C ASP A 47 6.63 5.86 -9.75
N SER A 48 5.57 5.16 -10.15
CA SER A 48 5.22 4.84 -11.54
C SER A 48 4.37 5.92 -12.22
N GLY A 49 4.20 7.09 -11.60
CA GLY A 49 3.56 8.29 -12.17
C GLY A 49 2.07 8.46 -11.91
N ALA A 50 1.43 7.56 -11.16
CA ALA A 50 0.03 7.74 -10.78
C ALA A 50 -0.11 8.86 -9.75
N ARG A 51 -1.22 9.62 -9.82
CA ARG A 51 -1.59 10.54 -8.75
C ARG A 51 -2.26 9.74 -7.63
N VAL A 52 -1.58 9.62 -6.50
CA VAL A 52 -2.07 8.86 -5.34
C VAL A 52 -2.52 9.83 -4.25
N ILE A 53 -3.78 9.74 -3.85
CA ILE A 53 -4.34 10.52 -2.74
C ILE A 53 -4.65 9.58 -1.57
N HIS A 54 -3.88 9.75 -0.51
CA HIS A 54 -3.99 8.98 0.72
C HIS A 54 -5.06 9.58 1.64
N ILE A 55 -6.10 8.79 1.93
CA ILE A 55 -7.19 9.16 2.81
C ILE A 55 -6.85 8.72 4.23
N GLU A 56 -6.65 9.68 5.11
CA GLU A 56 -6.23 9.44 6.48
C GLU A 56 -7.32 9.81 7.48
N ARG A 57 -7.21 9.24 8.69
CA ARG A 57 -7.98 9.72 9.84
C ARG A 57 -7.48 11.11 10.24
N LYS A 58 -8.26 11.86 11.03
CA LYS A 58 -7.80 13.13 11.64
C LYS A 58 -6.52 12.99 12.47
N THR A 59 -6.30 11.81 13.03
CA THR A 59 -5.05 11.47 13.74
C THR A 59 -3.89 11.14 12.80
N GLY A 60 -4.15 10.92 11.51
CA GLY A 60 -3.18 10.39 10.55
C GLY A 60 -3.08 8.85 10.55
N ASP A 61 -2.28 8.33 9.63
CA ASP A 61 -1.81 6.94 9.59
C ASP A 61 -1.05 6.59 10.88
N ASP A 62 -1.19 5.35 11.34
CA ASP A 62 -0.58 4.86 12.58
C ASP A 62 0.96 5.01 12.56
N THR A 63 1.58 4.81 11.40
CA THR A 63 3.04 4.90 11.21
C THR A 63 3.60 6.29 11.37
N ARG A 64 2.77 7.35 11.29
CA ARG A 64 3.23 8.72 11.61
C ARG A 64 3.71 8.85 13.05
N HIS A 65 3.23 7.98 13.94
CA HIS A 65 3.57 7.91 15.36
C HIS A 65 4.46 6.71 15.69
N MET A 66 5.11 6.12 14.69
CA MET A 66 6.04 5.00 14.87
C MET A 66 7.44 5.43 14.47
N GLY A 67 8.42 5.16 15.32
CA GLY A 67 9.82 5.44 15.01
C GLY A 67 10.39 4.52 13.92
N PRO A 68 11.61 4.81 13.45
CA PRO A 68 12.47 5.92 13.90
C PRO A 68 11.96 7.29 13.42
N TYR A 69 12.29 8.33 14.17
CA TYR A 69 11.96 9.72 13.84
C TYR A 69 13.20 10.44 13.33
N ILE A 70 13.02 11.28 12.31
CA ILE A 70 14.11 12.10 11.75
C ILE A 70 14.14 13.48 12.43
N ALA A 71 15.11 14.32 12.05
CA ALA A 71 15.37 15.61 12.70
C ALA A 71 14.16 16.58 12.75
N ASP A 72 13.23 16.47 11.79
CA ASP A 72 12.01 17.29 11.74
C ASP A 72 10.85 16.73 12.61
N GLY A 73 11.09 15.64 13.34
CA GLY A 73 10.10 14.95 14.18
C GLY A 73 9.14 14.04 13.41
N SER A 74 9.23 13.96 12.08
CA SER A 74 8.41 13.05 11.28
C SER A 74 8.95 11.61 11.34
N SER A 75 8.03 10.65 11.23
CA SER A 75 8.38 9.23 11.16
C SER A 75 9.05 8.89 9.82
N GLU A 76 10.24 8.29 9.87
CA GLU A 76 10.88 7.70 8.70
C GLU A 76 10.06 6.52 8.17
N TYR A 77 9.43 5.76 9.06
CA TYR A 77 8.56 4.63 8.72
C TYR A 77 7.44 5.08 7.77
N PHE A 78 6.73 6.15 8.13
CA PHE A 78 5.68 6.70 7.28
C PHE A 78 6.23 7.15 5.93
N ARG A 79 7.37 7.86 5.92
CA ARG A 79 7.95 8.47 4.70
C ARG A 79 8.35 7.45 3.66
N ILE A 80 8.99 6.35 4.07
CA ILE A 80 9.48 5.32 3.14
C ILE A 80 8.32 4.77 2.29
N CYS A 81 7.15 4.57 2.87
CA CYS A 81 6.00 4.00 2.19
C CYS A 81 5.00 5.02 1.65
N ASN A 82 5.22 6.32 1.82
CA ASN A 82 4.23 7.34 1.42
C ASN A 82 4.79 8.55 0.69
N ALA A 83 6.10 8.60 0.41
CA ALA A 83 6.64 9.71 -0.40
C ALA A 83 5.98 9.74 -1.80
N GLY A 84 5.81 10.94 -2.35
CA GLY A 84 5.14 11.16 -3.64
C GLY A 84 3.60 11.13 -3.59
N LYS A 85 2.99 10.70 -2.48
CA LYS A 85 1.54 10.72 -2.31
C LYS A 85 1.05 12.08 -1.80
N GLU A 86 -0.12 12.49 -2.25
CA GLU A 86 -0.92 13.52 -1.61
C GLU A 86 -1.64 12.93 -0.39
N SER A 87 -1.99 13.73 0.60
CA SER A 87 -2.70 13.28 1.80
C SER A 87 -3.85 14.23 2.13
N ILE A 88 -4.99 13.66 2.53
CA ILE A 88 -6.15 14.39 3.06
C ILE A 88 -6.73 13.64 4.26
N ALA A 89 -6.94 14.36 5.36
CA ALA A 89 -7.56 13.82 6.55
C ALA A 89 -9.09 13.98 6.47
N LEU A 90 -9.83 12.86 6.48
CA LEU A 90 -11.28 12.82 6.36
C LEU A 90 -11.88 11.93 7.46
N ASP A 91 -13.06 12.31 7.94
CA ASP A 91 -13.85 11.50 8.87
C ASP A 91 -15.01 10.85 8.11
N LEU A 92 -14.89 9.55 7.81
CA LEU A 92 -15.92 8.82 7.05
C LEU A 92 -17.27 8.69 7.77
N LYS A 93 -17.37 9.14 9.04
CA LYS A 93 -18.64 9.28 9.76
C LYS A 93 -19.33 10.61 9.50
N ASP A 94 -18.60 11.64 9.06
CA ASP A 94 -19.17 12.91 8.63
C ASP A 94 -19.78 12.72 7.23
N PRO A 95 -21.08 12.96 7.04
CA PRO A 95 -21.73 12.82 5.74
C PRO A 95 -21.10 13.66 4.62
N LYS A 96 -20.48 14.80 4.95
CA LYS A 96 -19.82 15.67 3.95
C LYS A 96 -18.52 15.05 3.45
N ASP A 97 -17.71 14.53 4.37
CA ASP A 97 -16.47 13.84 4.04
C ASP A 97 -16.74 12.53 3.32
N HIS A 98 -17.77 11.79 3.75
CA HIS A 98 -18.25 10.58 3.06
C HIS A 98 -18.63 10.86 1.60
N ALA A 99 -19.46 11.89 1.37
CA ALA A 99 -19.85 12.29 0.02
C ALA A 99 -18.67 12.80 -0.83
N LEU A 100 -17.69 13.46 -0.21
CA LEU A 100 -16.45 13.87 -0.88
C LEU A 100 -15.66 12.64 -1.33
N VAL A 101 -15.48 11.66 -0.46
CA VAL A 101 -14.79 10.41 -0.77
C VAL A 101 -15.49 9.65 -1.89
N GLU A 102 -16.82 9.55 -1.85
CA GLU A 102 -17.58 8.91 -2.92
C GLU A 102 -17.34 9.62 -4.27
N LYS A 103 -17.31 10.96 -4.28
CA LYS A 103 -16.99 11.74 -5.47
C LYS A 103 -15.56 11.52 -5.95
N MET A 104 -14.61 11.35 -5.03
CA MET A 104 -13.22 11.01 -5.38
C MET A 104 -13.14 9.63 -6.02
N ILE A 105 -13.77 8.61 -5.41
CA ILE A 105 -13.85 7.24 -5.94
C ILE A 105 -14.51 7.24 -7.33
N SER A 106 -15.55 8.04 -7.55
CA SER A 106 -16.23 8.13 -8.86
C SER A 106 -15.34 8.58 -10.02
N LYS A 107 -14.19 9.19 -9.70
CA LYS A 107 -13.19 9.66 -10.67
C LYS A 107 -11.92 8.81 -10.67
N ALA A 108 -11.79 7.89 -9.73
CA ALA A 108 -10.59 7.09 -9.54
C ALA A 108 -10.52 5.96 -10.56
N ASP A 109 -9.30 5.63 -10.98
CA ASP A 109 -9.04 4.42 -11.74
C ASP A 109 -8.82 3.23 -10.79
N VAL A 110 -8.23 3.49 -9.61
CA VAL A 110 -7.92 2.47 -8.61
C VAL A 110 -8.29 2.95 -7.21
N VAL A 111 -8.91 2.06 -6.44
CA VAL A 111 -9.02 2.18 -4.98
C VAL A 111 -8.21 1.05 -4.34
N VAL A 112 -7.39 1.37 -3.34
CA VAL A 112 -6.62 0.38 -2.59
C VAL A 112 -6.92 0.51 -1.10
N GLU A 113 -7.15 -0.62 -0.44
CA GLU A 113 -7.40 -0.70 1.00
C GLU A 113 -6.79 -1.97 1.60
N ASN A 114 -6.49 -1.94 2.90
CA ASN A 114 -6.02 -3.11 3.64
C ASN A 114 -6.65 -3.28 5.02
N PHE A 115 -7.93 -2.89 5.13
CA PHE A 115 -8.71 -3.17 6.32
C PHE A 115 -9.08 -4.65 6.42
N ARG A 116 -9.58 -5.04 7.59
CA ARG A 116 -10.15 -6.37 7.75
C ARG A 116 -11.38 -6.53 6.85
N PRO A 117 -11.65 -7.75 6.34
CA PRO A 117 -12.81 -7.99 5.49
C PRO A 117 -14.12 -7.45 6.07
N GLY A 118 -14.88 -6.75 5.23
CA GLY A 118 -16.17 -6.14 5.56
C GLY A 118 -16.10 -4.76 6.23
N ILE A 119 -14.92 -4.21 6.52
CA ILE A 119 -14.81 -2.84 7.05
C ILE A 119 -15.21 -1.81 6.00
N MET A 120 -14.76 -1.94 4.75
CA MET A 120 -15.15 -1.01 3.67
C MET A 120 -16.66 -1.01 3.42
N THR A 121 -17.31 -2.18 3.44
CA THR A 121 -18.77 -2.30 3.38
C THR A 121 -19.46 -1.54 4.51
N ARG A 122 -18.96 -1.64 5.75
CA ARG A 122 -19.50 -0.89 6.90
C ARG A 122 -19.27 0.62 6.80
N LEU A 123 -18.25 1.05 6.07
CA LEU A 123 -17.97 2.45 5.76
C LEU A 123 -18.80 2.95 4.56
N GLY A 124 -19.61 2.09 3.93
CA GLY A 124 -20.47 2.45 2.80
C GLY A 124 -19.77 2.38 1.43
N PHE A 125 -18.58 1.78 1.36
CA PHE A 125 -17.78 1.64 0.14
C PHE A 125 -17.55 0.16 -0.18
N ASP A 126 -18.64 -0.61 -0.27
CA ASP A 126 -18.57 -2.04 -0.58
C ASP A 126 -17.86 -2.29 -1.93
N PRO A 127 -16.81 -3.13 -1.99
CA PRO A 127 -16.04 -3.32 -3.21
C PRO A 127 -16.87 -3.79 -4.41
N GLU A 128 -17.80 -4.72 -4.21
CA GLU A 128 -18.61 -5.25 -5.31
C GLU A 128 -19.59 -4.21 -5.83
N GLU A 129 -20.25 -3.47 -4.93
CA GLU A 129 -21.17 -2.41 -5.31
C GLU A 129 -20.45 -1.23 -5.97
N MET A 130 -19.24 -0.88 -5.51
CA MET A 130 -18.43 0.18 -6.13
C MET A 130 -18.00 -0.18 -7.54
N VAL A 131 -17.56 -1.41 -7.79
CA VAL A 131 -17.19 -1.88 -9.14
C VAL A 131 -18.41 -1.97 -10.06
N LYS A 132 -19.57 -2.41 -9.55
CA LYS A 132 -20.84 -2.38 -10.32
C LYS A 132 -21.23 -0.95 -10.70
N LYS A 133 -21.11 -0.01 -9.76
CA LYS A 133 -21.45 1.41 -9.95
C LYS A 133 -20.47 2.13 -10.87
N TYR A 134 -19.20 1.78 -10.82
CA TYR A 134 -18.11 2.37 -11.61
C TYR A 134 -17.35 1.26 -12.37
N PRO A 135 -17.84 0.81 -13.54
CA PRO A 135 -17.30 -0.38 -14.22
C PRO A 135 -15.83 -0.32 -14.67
N LYS A 136 -15.21 0.87 -14.66
CA LYS A 136 -13.78 1.05 -14.97
C LYS A 136 -12.90 1.03 -13.72
N LEU A 137 -13.50 1.07 -12.53
CA LEU A 137 -12.79 1.12 -11.26
C LEU A 137 -12.17 -0.24 -10.96
N ILE A 138 -10.88 -0.22 -10.63
CA ILE A 138 -10.19 -1.37 -10.04
C ILE A 138 -10.23 -1.19 -8.52
N PHE A 139 -10.82 -2.15 -7.81
CA PHE A 139 -10.87 -2.15 -6.35
C PHE A 139 -9.95 -3.25 -5.81
N ALA A 140 -8.86 -2.86 -5.15
CA ALA A 140 -7.84 -3.77 -4.63
C ALA A 140 -7.88 -3.85 -3.10
N SER A 141 -8.15 -5.04 -2.59
CA SER A 141 -8.24 -5.31 -1.15
C SER A 141 -7.09 -6.21 -0.69
N ILE A 142 -6.28 -5.72 0.25
CA ILE A 142 -5.08 -6.42 0.72
C ILE A 142 -5.29 -6.85 2.17
N SER A 143 -5.35 -8.14 2.46
CA SER A 143 -5.49 -8.65 3.82
C SER A 143 -4.60 -9.86 4.09
N GLY A 144 -4.27 -10.10 5.36
CA GLY A 144 -3.27 -11.12 5.72
C GLY A 144 -3.63 -12.55 5.29
N PHE A 145 -4.91 -12.92 5.34
CA PHE A 145 -5.40 -14.24 4.93
C PHE A 145 -6.39 -14.19 3.75
N GLY A 146 -6.47 -13.05 3.05
CA GLY A 146 -7.42 -12.81 1.96
C GLY A 146 -8.84 -12.48 2.45
N GLN A 147 -9.72 -12.18 1.50
CA GLN A 147 -11.11 -11.79 1.75
C GLN A 147 -12.04 -13.00 2.04
N TYR A 148 -11.56 -14.22 1.77
CA TYR A 148 -12.37 -15.45 1.83
C TYR A 148 -11.68 -16.54 2.66
N GLY A 149 -12.45 -17.56 3.04
CA GLY A 149 -11.95 -18.72 3.76
C GLY A 149 -11.98 -18.56 5.30
N PRO A 150 -11.62 -19.64 6.02
CA PRO A 150 -11.84 -19.75 7.47
C PRO A 150 -11.02 -18.74 8.29
N TRP A 151 -9.91 -18.24 7.75
CA TRP A 151 -9.01 -17.31 8.43
C TRP A 151 -9.18 -15.85 7.99
N SER A 152 -10.10 -15.55 7.06
CA SER A 152 -10.33 -14.19 6.53
C SER A 152 -10.56 -13.14 7.62
N LYS A 153 -11.20 -13.52 8.74
CA LYS A 153 -11.48 -12.62 9.86
C LYS A 153 -10.34 -12.49 10.87
N GLN A 154 -9.27 -13.27 10.73
CA GLN A 154 -8.13 -13.25 11.65
C GLN A 154 -7.23 -12.04 11.36
N ALA A 155 -6.67 -11.48 12.42
CA ALA A 155 -5.63 -10.46 12.29
C ALA A 155 -4.32 -11.13 11.88
N ALA A 156 -3.66 -10.61 10.86
CA ALA A 156 -2.35 -11.10 10.44
C ALA A 156 -1.39 -9.92 10.29
N TYR A 157 -0.46 -9.85 11.24
CA TYR A 157 0.77 -9.06 11.09
C TYR A 157 1.84 -9.91 10.43
N ASP A 158 2.86 -9.26 9.86
CA ASP A 158 4.01 -9.89 9.20
C ASP A 158 4.58 -11.07 10.01
N THR A 159 4.77 -10.92 11.33
CA THR A 159 5.28 -11.98 12.20
C THR A 159 4.39 -13.24 12.21
N ILE A 160 3.07 -13.09 12.21
CA ILE A 160 2.13 -14.22 12.18
C ILE A 160 2.23 -14.92 10.83
N VAL A 161 2.29 -14.15 9.74
CA VAL A 161 2.39 -14.70 8.38
C VAL A 161 3.73 -15.43 8.19
N GLN A 162 4.85 -14.87 8.65
CA GLN A 162 6.17 -15.51 8.59
C GLN A 162 6.21 -16.83 9.38
N ALA A 163 5.54 -16.89 10.53
CA ALA A 163 5.46 -18.11 11.34
C ALA A 163 4.65 -19.19 10.63
N LEU A 164 3.48 -18.83 10.08
CA LEU A 164 2.57 -19.78 9.44
C LEU A 164 3.03 -20.22 8.05
N SER A 165 3.80 -19.40 7.33
CA SER A 165 4.28 -19.74 5.99
C SER A 165 5.45 -20.72 5.97
N GLY A 166 5.97 -21.12 7.14
CA GLY A 166 7.19 -21.91 7.26
C GLY A 166 8.48 -21.11 7.07
N LEU A 167 8.39 -19.79 6.81
CA LEU A 167 9.57 -18.96 6.58
C LEU A 167 10.47 -18.88 7.82
N MET A 168 9.87 -18.78 9.01
CA MET A 168 10.65 -18.80 10.26
C MET A 168 11.36 -20.14 10.49
N ASP A 169 10.71 -21.25 10.15
CA ASP A 169 11.30 -22.59 10.28
C ASP A 169 12.50 -22.76 9.34
N SER A 170 12.42 -22.17 8.15
CA SER A 170 13.49 -22.19 7.16
C SER A 170 14.58 -21.13 7.40
N THR A 171 14.47 -20.31 8.45
CA THR A 171 15.39 -19.20 8.74
C THR A 171 16.02 -19.39 10.11
N GLY A 172 17.35 -19.42 10.17
CA GLY A 172 18.10 -19.57 11.41
C GLY A 172 19.28 -20.52 11.23
N THR A 173 19.84 -20.98 12.35
CA THR A 173 20.83 -22.07 12.35
C THR A 173 20.12 -23.42 12.31
N PRO A 174 20.72 -24.49 11.73
CA PRO A 174 20.09 -25.81 11.63
C PRO A 174 19.55 -26.37 12.95
N ASP A 175 20.27 -26.17 14.05
CA ASP A 175 19.87 -26.62 15.40
C ASP A 175 19.22 -25.50 16.24
N GLY A 176 18.87 -24.38 15.60
CA GLY A 176 18.31 -23.20 16.25
C GLY A 176 16.79 -23.23 16.36
N LYS A 177 16.22 -22.25 17.08
CA LYS A 177 14.77 -22.02 17.06
C LYS A 177 14.36 -21.34 15.75
N PRO A 178 13.10 -21.55 15.28
CA PRO A 178 12.56 -20.80 14.16
C PRO A 178 12.74 -19.29 14.36
N THR A 179 13.38 -18.63 13.40
CA THR A 179 13.81 -17.24 13.55
C THR A 179 13.11 -16.34 12.55
N ARG A 180 12.55 -15.22 13.05
CA ARG A 180 11.96 -14.19 12.21
C ARG A 180 13.03 -13.54 11.35
N VAL A 181 12.73 -13.30 10.07
CA VAL A 181 13.61 -12.48 9.22
C VAL A 181 13.61 -11.03 9.73
N SER A 182 14.76 -10.37 9.71
CA SER A 182 14.94 -9.03 10.28
C SER A 182 14.09 -7.93 9.61
N LEU A 183 13.60 -8.20 8.39
CA LEU A 183 12.74 -7.31 7.62
C LEU A 183 11.35 -7.91 7.46
N SER A 184 10.34 -7.06 7.30
CA SER A 184 9.00 -7.51 6.91
C SER A 184 9.00 -7.92 5.45
N LYS A 185 9.05 -9.24 5.20
CA LYS A 185 9.10 -9.86 3.86
C LYS A 185 7.75 -10.36 3.38
N CYS A 186 6.83 -10.65 4.29
CA CYS A 186 5.53 -11.24 3.94
C CYS A 186 4.54 -10.13 3.59
N TYR A 187 4.66 -9.61 2.36
CA TYR A 187 3.62 -8.80 1.76
C TYR A 187 2.46 -9.74 1.41
N SER A 188 1.32 -9.50 2.04
CA SER A 188 0.06 -10.25 1.92
C SER A 188 -0.29 -10.62 0.47
N ASN A 189 -0.92 -11.78 0.29
CA ASN A 189 -1.40 -12.25 -1.00
C ASN A 189 -2.40 -11.25 -1.60
N ILE A 190 -2.02 -10.62 -2.71
CA ILE A 190 -2.94 -9.89 -3.58
C ILE A 190 -3.69 -10.96 -4.38
N LYS A 191 -4.99 -11.10 -4.17
CA LYS A 191 -5.89 -11.89 -5.02
C LYS A 191 -6.96 -10.99 -5.60
#